data_AF-A0A954PBN4-F1
#
_entry.id   AF-A0A954PBN4-F1
#
_cell.length_a   1.000
_cell.length_b   1.000
_cell.length_c   1.000
_cell.angle_alpha   90.00
_cell.angle_beta   90.00
_cell.angle_gamma   90.00
#
_symmetry.space_group_name_H-M   'P 1'
#
loop_
_entity.id
_entity.type
_entity.pdbx_description
1 polymer ?
#
loop_
_entity_poly.entity_id
_entity_poly.type
_entity_poly.pdbx_seq_one_letter_code
_entity_poly.pdbx_strand_id
1 'polypeptide(L)'
;MARTRIPISKAEEQARLLREQLDLSTAEIGLTVRTTNCLEEKGIFTVRDLLHSTPKQLLSISNFGEKTLEEVYLALEKKGYYRPSRQTVSA
;
A
#
# COMPACT_ATOMS: atom_id res chain seq x y z
N MET A 1 40.25 9.52 11.31
CA MET A 1 38.97 8.79 11.14
C MET A 1 37.94 9.75 10.56
N ALA A 2 37.53 9.57 9.30
CA ALA A 2 36.53 10.44 8.69
C ALA A 2 35.13 10.04 9.17
N ARG A 3 34.41 10.98 9.80
CA ARG A 3 32.95 10.83 10.00
C ARG A 3 32.31 10.93 8.63
N THR A 4 31.69 9.84 8.14
CA THR A 4 30.97 9.79 6.86
C THR A 4 29.69 10.60 6.93
N ARG A 5 29.82 11.93 6.93
CA ARG A 5 28.72 12.89 6.75
C ARG A 5 28.29 12.87 5.29
N ILE A 6 27.68 11.76 4.87
CA ILE A 6 26.91 11.70 3.62
C ILE A 6 25.72 12.64 3.83
N PRO A 7 25.59 13.74 3.06
CA PRO A 7 24.35 14.50 3.07
C PRO A 7 23.30 13.63 2.38
N ILE A 8 22.38 13.07 3.16
CA ILE A 8 21.22 12.32 2.61
C ILE A 8 20.52 13.26 1.64
N SER A 9 20.41 12.84 0.38
CA SER A 9 19.74 13.63 -0.65
C SER A 9 18.26 13.79 -0.29
N LYS A 10 17.65 14.93 -0.62
CA LYS A 10 16.20 15.10 -0.47
C LYS A 10 15.41 13.98 -1.18
N ALA A 11 15.97 13.42 -2.26
CA ALA A 11 15.39 12.28 -2.96
C ALA A 11 15.48 10.95 -2.15
N GLU A 12 16.56 10.74 -1.38
CA GLU A 12 16.70 9.58 -0.50
C GLU A 12 15.80 9.70 0.74
N GLU A 13 15.67 10.90 1.29
CA GLU A 13 14.75 11.19 2.39
C GLU A 13 13.28 11.01 1.97
N GLN A 14 12.90 11.51 0.79
CA GLN A 14 11.60 11.22 0.17
C GLN A 14 11.39 9.73 -0.10
N ALA A 15 12.39 9.03 -0.66
CA ALA A 15 12.29 7.58 -0.91
C ALA A 15 12.19 6.76 0.38
N ARG A 16 12.80 7.22 1.48
CA ARG A 16 12.64 6.63 2.81
C ARG A 16 11.24 6.87 3.36
N LEU A 17 10.74 8.11 3.34
CA LEU A 17 9.38 8.44 3.78
C LEU A 17 8.32 7.64 3.00
N LEU A 18 8.51 7.48 1.69
CA LEU A 18 7.62 6.67 0.84
C LEU A 18 7.70 5.17 1.20
N ARG A 19 8.89 4.64 1.54
CA ARG A 19 9.02 3.26 2.04
C ARG A 19 8.31 3.08 3.37
N GLU A 20 8.50 4.00 4.31
CA GLU A 20 7.82 3.98 5.62
C GLU A 20 6.30 4.09 5.45
N GLN A 21 5.80 4.88 4.49
CA GLN A 21 4.38 4.91 4.12
C GLN A 21 3.86 3.63 3.44
N LEU A 22 4.74 2.84 2.79
CA LEU A 22 4.40 1.52 2.24
C LEU A 22 4.42 0.41 3.31
N ASP A 23 5.22 0.58 4.36
CA ASP A 23 5.30 -0.33 5.51
C ASP A 23 4.15 -0.14 6.53
N LEU A 24 3.34 0.92 6.40
CA LEU A 24 2.14 1.13 7.23
C LEU A 24 1.18 -0.07 7.14
N SER A 25 0.47 -0.34 8.22
CA SER A 25 -0.46 -1.48 8.25
C SER A 25 -1.75 -1.20 7.47
N THR A 26 -2.37 -2.27 6.94
CA THR A 26 -3.73 -2.24 6.36
C THR A 26 -4.78 -1.64 7.31
N ALA A 27 -4.61 -1.80 8.62
CA ALA A 27 -5.41 -1.14 9.64
C ALA A 27 -5.25 0.41 9.65
N GLU A 28 -4.04 0.92 9.46
CA GLU A 28 -3.71 2.36 9.49
C GLU A 28 -4.08 3.13 8.19
N ILE A 29 -4.55 2.41 7.18
CA ILE A 29 -5.16 3.01 5.98
C ILE A 29 -6.62 3.41 6.23
N GLY A 30 -7.23 2.98 7.34
CA GLY A 30 -8.64 3.22 7.65
C GLY A 30 -9.60 2.32 6.87
N LEU A 31 -9.18 1.07 6.60
CA LEU A 31 -10.05 0.03 6.05
C LEU A 31 -11.08 -0.43 7.10
N THR A 32 -12.23 -0.95 6.64
CA THR A 32 -13.19 -1.58 7.57
C THR A 32 -12.62 -2.88 8.13
N VAL A 33 -12.98 -3.23 9.37
CA VAL A 33 -12.54 -4.48 10.03
C VAL A 33 -12.82 -5.73 9.17
N ARG A 34 -13.89 -5.72 8.36
CA ARG A 34 -14.16 -6.81 7.42
C ARG A 34 -13.07 -6.90 6.34
N THR A 35 -12.76 -5.78 5.71
CA THR A 35 -11.71 -5.68 4.69
C THR A 35 -10.33 -6.01 5.27
N THR A 36 -9.99 -5.50 6.48
CA THR A 36 -8.72 -5.82 7.15
C THR A 36 -8.59 -7.32 7.42
N ASN A 37 -9.58 -7.95 8.08
CA ASN A 37 -9.51 -9.37 8.40
C ASN A 37 -9.35 -10.28 7.15
N CYS A 38 -10.03 -9.95 6.05
CA CYS A 38 -9.90 -10.73 4.81
C CYS A 38 -8.51 -10.55 4.14
N LEU A 39 -7.85 -9.41 4.36
CA LEU A 39 -6.46 -9.19 3.92
C LEU A 39 -5.48 -9.97 4.80
N GLU A 40 -5.66 -9.94 6.12
CA GLU A 40 -4.85 -10.68 7.10
C GLU A 40 -4.93 -12.21 6.89
N GLU A 41 -6.13 -12.76 6.62
CA GLU A 41 -6.34 -14.18 6.29
C GLU A 41 -5.51 -14.63 5.06
N LYS A 42 -5.26 -13.71 4.13
CA LYS A 42 -4.45 -13.92 2.93
C LYS A 42 -2.99 -13.46 3.08
N GLY A 43 -2.57 -13.12 4.30
CA GLY A 43 -1.20 -12.73 4.66
C GLY A 43 -0.82 -11.28 4.32
N ILE A 44 -1.79 -10.40 4.08
CA ILE A 44 -1.58 -9.00 3.69
C ILE A 44 -1.75 -8.10 4.91
N PHE A 45 -0.64 -7.74 5.55
CA PHE A 45 -0.63 -6.89 6.74
C PHE A 45 -0.22 -5.43 6.45
N THR A 46 0.45 -5.16 5.32
CA THR A 46 0.99 -3.84 4.96
C THR A 46 0.43 -3.29 3.64
N VAL A 47 0.60 -1.98 3.41
CA VAL A 47 0.29 -1.36 2.09
C VAL A 47 1.16 -1.97 0.98
N ARG A 48 2.40 -2.34 1.28
CA ARG A 48 3.32 -2.99 0.32
C ARG A 48 2.80 -4.35 -0.14
N ASP A 49 2.36 -5.21 0.77
CA ASP A 49 1.82 -6.53 0.43
C ASP A 49 0.48 -6.41 -0.34
N LEU A 50 -0.28 -5.35 -0.04
CA LEU A 50 -1.54 -5.02 -0.70
C LEU A 50 -1.31 -4.54 -2.14
N LEU A 51 -0.24 -3.77 -2.39
CA LEU A 51 0.18 -3.31 -3.71
C LEU A 51 0.87 -4.40 -4.55
N HIS A 52 1.57 -5.34 -3.91
CA HIS A 52 2.09 -6.55 -4.57
C HIS A 52 0.98 -7.57 -4.87
N SER A 53 -0.16 -7.50 -4.20
CA SER A 53 -1.30 -8.40 -4.40
C SER A 53 -2.17 -8.03 -5.60
N THR A 54 -2.49 -9.01 -6.45
CA THR A 54 -3.29 -8.77 -7.66
C THR A 54 -4.80 -8.80 -7.38
N PRO A 55 -5.64 -8.04 -8.12
CA PRO A 55 -7.10 -8.03 -7.95
C PRO A 55 -7.74 -9.43 -7.96
N LYS A 56 -7.28 -10.29 -8.88
CA LYS A 56 -7.78 -11.68 -9.01
C LYS A 56 -7.54 -12.50 -7.74
N GLN A 57 -6.43 -12.24 -7.06
CA GLN A 57 -6.01 -12.94 -5.85
C GLN A 57 -6.66 -12.37 -4.57
N LEU A 58 -7.23 -11.17 -4.65
CA LEU A 58 -8.11 -10.59 -3.63
C LEU A 58 -9.55 -11.11 -3.81
N LEU A 59 -10.08 -11.03 -5.03
CA LEU A 59 -11.40 -11.58 -5.42
C LEU A 59 -11.53 -13.11 -5.28
N SER A 60 -10.43 -13.81 -5.04
CA SER A 60 -10.42 -15.26 -4.75
C SER A 60 -10.59 -15.58 -3.27
N ILE A 61 -10.62 -14.58 -2.39
CA ILE A 61 -10.78 -14.75 -0.94
C ILE A 61 -12.28 -14.85 -0.62
N SER A 62 -12.68 -15.90 0.10
CA SER A 62 -14.06 -16.01 0.58
C SER A 62 -14.43 -14.81 1.45
N ASN A 63 -15.61 -14.22 1.23
CA ASN A 63 -16.07 -12.95 1.81
C ASN A 63 -15.49 -11.66 1.19
N PHE A 64 -14.54 -11.74 0.25
CA PHE A 64 -13.97 -10.55 -0.41
C PHE A 64 -14.73 -10.21 -1.70
N GLY A 65 -15.61 -9.22 -1.62
CA GLY A 65 -16.46 -8.78 -2.75
C GLY A 65 -15.98 -7.50 -3.41
N GLU A 66 -16.75 -7.02 -4.39
CA GLU A 66 -16.48 -5.76 -5.10
C GLU A 66 -16.39 -4.57 -4.13
N LYS A 67 -17.24 -4.50 -3.09
CA LYS A 67 -17.20 -3.44 -2.08
C LYS A 67 -15.91 -3.43 -1.26
N THR A 68 -15.40 -4.58 -0.81
CA THR A 68 -14.13 -4.63 -0.04
C THR A 68 -12.93 -4.37 -0.95
N LEU A 69 -13.02 -4.78 -2.22
CA LEU A 69 -12.04 -4.45 -3.26
C LEU A 69 -12.00 -2.94 -3.58
N GLU A 70 -13.16 -2.28 -3.56
CA GLU A 70 -13.33 -0.85 -3.78
C GLU A 70 -12.92 -0.02 -2.56
N GLU A 71 -13.23 -0.46 -1.32
CA GLU A 71 -12.67 0.10 -0.08
C GLU A 71 -11.13 0.10 -0.10
N VAL A 72 -10.52 -1.03 -0.50
CA VAL A 72 -9.07 -1.15 -0.71
C VAL A 72 -8.55 -0.09 -1.69
N TYR A 73 -9.29 0.20 -2.77
CA TYR A 73 -8.88 1.20 -3.74
C TYR A 73 -9.08 2.63 -3.25
N LEU A 74 -10.19 2.93 -2.59
CA LEU A 74 -10.42 4.23 -2.00
C LEU A 74 -9.37 4.56 -0.93
N ALA A 75 -8.94 3.57 -0.15
CA ALA A 75 -7.92 3.72 0.88
C ALA A 75 -6.50 3.90 0.28
N LEU A 76 -6.16 3.14 -0.76
CA LEU A 76 -4.90 3.30 -1.49
C LEU A 76 -4.82 4.66 -2.21
N GLU A 77 -5.88 5.07 -2.93
CA GLU A 77 -5.93 6.38 -3.60
C GLU A 77 -5.87 7.54 -2.58
N LYS A 78 -6.49 7.40 -1.39
CA LYS A 78 -6.35 8.37 -0.27
C LYS A 78 -4.93 8.53 0.26
N LYS A 79 -4.05 7.54 0.08
CA LYS A 79 -2.61 7.63 0.41
C LYS A 79 -1.76 8.03 -0.81
N GLY A 80 -2.37 8.24 -1.99
CA GLY A 80 -1.67 8.55 -3.24
C GLY A 80 -1.21 7.34 -4.06
N TYR A 81 -1.58 6.11 -3.67
CA TYR A 81 -1.18 4.89 -4.36
C TYR A 81 -2.19 4.47 -5.42
N TYR A 82 -1.88 4.78 -6.68
CA TYR A 82 -2.67 4.34 -7.83
C TYR A 82 -2.14 3.04 -8.42
N ARG A 83 -3.00 2.31 -9.14
CA ARG A 83 -2.64 1.03 -9.77
C ARG A 83 -1.81 1.26 -11.03
N PRO A 84 -0.89 0.35 -11.39
CA PRO A 84 -0.15 0.43 -12.66
C PRO A 84 -1.06 0.50 -13.91
N SER A 85 -2.29 0.00 -13.84
CA SER A 85 -3.29 0.13 -14.92
C SER A 85 -3.82 1.57 -15.12
N ARG A 86 -3.47 2.51 -14.24
CA ARG A 86 -3.69 3.96 -14.41
C ARG A 86 -2.35 4.68 -14.42
N GLN A 87 -1.44 4.23 -15.29
CA GLN A 87 -0.17 4.91 -15.58
C GLN A 87 -0.39 6.19 -16.42
N THR A 88 -1.22 7.12 -15.91
CA THR A 88 -1.38 8.46 -16.49
C THR A 88 -0.21 9.34 -16.06
N VAL A 89 0.87 9.24 -16.83
CA VAL A 89 1.98 10.19 -17.05
C VAL A 89 2.55 10.96 -15.84
N SER A 90 3.87 10.89 -15.70
CA SER A 90 4.63 11.88 -14.93
C SER A 90 4.52 13.26 -15.58
N ALA A 91 4.10 14.27 -14.81
CA ALA A 91 4.17 15.69 -15.14
C ALA A 91 4.28 16.50 -13.84
#